data_AF-A0A9P7JE48-F1
#
_entry.id   AF-A0A9P7JE48-F1
#
_cell.length_a   1.000
_cell.length_b   1.000
_cell.length_c   1.000
_cell.angle_alpha   90.00
_cell.angle_beta   90.00
_cell.angle_gamma   90.00
#
_symmetry.space_group_name_H-M   'P 1'
#
loop_
_entity.id
_entity.type
_entity.pdbx_description
1 polymer ?
#
loop_
_entity_poly.entity_id
_entity_poly.type
_entity_poly.pdbx_seq_one_letter_code
_entity_poly.pdbx_strand_id
1 'polypeptide(L)'
;MRTFARRQSPAPADVITYRFNNQMMYVPPAENFDQAVTFARSAFESDLTGIDKSRISFSLNVLANGKQSSVGISSVAWSKIMSHLARYEIIDVHVQPEIKVFGPPPSYRPCSSTEGNEKEQHSSSHSSSALHSLIPRRLFQRLGA
;
A
#
# COMPACT_ATOMS: atom_id res chain seq x y z
N MET A 1 -42.74 -14.82 -11.49
CA MET A 1 -41.94 -13.58 -11.65
C MET A 1 -40.91 -13.51 -10.53
N ARG A 2 -39.60 -13.55 -10.84
CA ARG A 2 -38.53 -13.40 -9.84
C ARG A 2 -38.09 -11.94 -9.84
N THR A 3 -38.43 -11.21 -8.78
CA THR A 3 -37.97 -9.84 -8.58
C THR A 3 -36.50 -9.85 -8.17
N PHE A 4 -35.63 -9.30 -9.01
CA PHE A 4 -34.25 -9.02 -8.63
C PHE A 4 -34.29 -7.85 -7.65
N ALA A 5 -34.08 -8.12 -6.36
CA ALA A 5 -33.89 -7.08 -5.37
C ALA A 5 -32.63 -6.28 -5.77
N ARG A 6 -32.82 -5.01 -6.16
CA ARG A 6 -31.74 -4.06 -6.37
C ARG A 6 -30.96 -3.97 -5.06
N ARG A 7 -29.72 -4.47 -5.03
CA ARG A 7 -28.80 -4.23 -3.91
C ARG A 7 -28.60 -2.73 -3.81
N GLN A 8 -29.34 -2.08 -2.93
CA GLN A 8 -29.05 -0.71 -2.54
C GLN A 8 -27.71 -0.76 -1.82
N SER A 9 -26.73 -0.02 -2.33
CA SER A 9 -25.52 0.26 -1.56
C SER A 9 -25.96 0.93 -0.26
N PRO A 10 -25.58 0.41 0.91
CA PRO A 10 -25.91 1.05 2.18
C PRO A 10 -25.42 2.49 2.16
N ALA A 11 -26.20 3.40 2.77
CA ALA A 11 -25.80 4.79 2.89
C ALA A 11 -24.43 4.89 3.58
N PRO A 12 -23.57 5.84 3.20
CA PRO A 12 -22.30 6.08 3.90
C PRO A 12 -22.53 6.26 5.40
N ALA A 13 -21.62 5.74 6.23
CA ALA A 13 -21.69 5.95 7.66
C ALA A 13 -21.69 7.45 8.00
N ASP A 14 -22.48 7.85 8.99
CA ASP A 14 -22.51 9.21 9.55
C ASP A 14 -21.63 9.32 10.81
N VAL A 15 -21.25 8.20 11.41
CA VAL A 15 -20.37 8.10 12.58
C VAL A 15 -19.57 6.81 12.55
N ILE A 16 -18.30 6.90 12.93
CA ILE A 16 -17.36 5.77 13.09
C ILE A 16 -16.72 5.83 14.48
N THR A 17 -15.93 4.82 14.81
CA THR A 17 -15.24 4.71 16.09
C THR A 17 -13.74 4.67 15.87
N TYR A 18 -12.97 5.53 16.54
CA TYR A 18 -11.53 5.37 16.63
C TYR A 18 -11.17 4.59 17.89
N ARG A 19 -10.19 3.69 17.78
CA ARG A 19 -9.63 2.95 18.91
C ARG A 19 -8.13 3.19 19.03
N PHE A 20 -7.69 3.57 20.23
CA PHE A 20 -6.28 3.79 20.55
C PHE A 20 -6.03 3.38 22.00
N ASN A 21 -5.00 2.55 22.26
CA ASN A 21 -4.65 2.07 23.62
C ASN A 21 -5.86 1.61 24.46
N ASN A 22 -6.72 0.78 23.88
CA ASN A 22 -7.98 0.27 24.48
C ASN A 22 -9.05 1.33 24.78
N GLN A 23 -8.83 2.60 24.47
CA GLN A 23 -9.84 3.65 24.50
C GLN A 23 -10.55 3.74 23.16
N MET A 24 -11.84 4.08 23.18
CA MET A 24 -12.65 4.23 21.96
C MET A 24 -13.42 5.55 21.98
N MET A 25 -13.42 6.25 20.85
CA MET A 25 -14.06 7.55 20.69
C MET A 25 -14.89 7.56 19.41
N TYR A 26 -16.15 8.00 19.50
CA TYR A 26 -16.96 8.23 18.31
C TYR A 26 -16.53 9.51 17.62
N VAL A 27 -16.36 9.44 16.31
CA VAL A 27 -15.97 10.59 15.48
C VAL A 27 -16.78 10.59 14.18
N PRO A 28 -17.02 11.77 13.58
CA PRO A 28 -17.52 11.80 12.22
C PRO A 28 -16.48 11.17 11.27
N PRO A 29 -16.91 10.52 10.17
CA PRO A 29 -15.99 10.05 9.15
C PRO A 29 -15.22 11.24 8.57
N ALA A 30 -13.89 11.13 8.53
CA ALA A 30 -13.05 12.13 7.90
C ALA A 30 -13.11 12.01 6.37
N GLU A 31 -13.18 13.13 5.67
CA GLU A 31 -13.19 13.22 4.20
C GLU A 31 -11.86 12.75 3.59
N ASN A 32 -10.77 13.02 4.29
CA ASN A 32 -9.40 12.70 3.88
C ASN A 32 -8.53 12.28 5.07
N PHE A 33 -7.35 11.74 4.75
CA PHE A 33 -6.42 11.19 5.74
C PHE A 33 -5.90 12.24 6.73
N ASP A 34 -5.58 13.46 6.29
CA ASP A 34 -5.06 14.51 7.18
C ASP A 34 -6.10 14.99 8.19
N GLN A 35 -7.36 15.06 7.77
CA GLN A 35 -8.48 15.31 8.66
C GLN A 35 -8.65 14.17 9.67
N ALA A 36 -8.47 12.91 9.25
CA ALA A 36 -8.49 11.76 10.15
C ALA A 36 -7.41 11.86 11.24
N VAL A 37 -6.19 12.23 10.86
CA VAL A 37 -5.09 12.48 11.82
C VAL A 37 -5.47 13.58 12.79
N THR A 38 -6.10 14.65 12.31
CA THR A 38 -6.56 15.77 13.15
C THR A 38 -7.64 15.32 14.14
N PHE A 39 -8.63 14.55 13.68
CA PHE A 39 -9.68 13.98 14.54
C PHE A 39 -9.09 13.02 15.57
N ALA A 40 -8.15 12.16 15.19
CA ALA A 40 -7.49 11.25 16.13
C ALA A 40 -6.75 12.03 17.23
N ARG A 41 -5.99 13.06 16.87
CA ARG A 41 -5.28 13.89 17.84
C ARG A 41 -6.21 14.62 18.81
N SER A 42 -7.35 15.11 18.34
CA SER A 42 -8.35 15.74 19.21
C SER A 42 -9.12 14.73 20.07
N ALA A 43 -9.37 13.53 19.55
CA ALA A 43 -10.05 12.47 20.31
C ALA A 43 -9.17 11.88 21.44
N PHE A 44 -7.85 11.88 21.25
CA PHE A 44 -6.86 11.30 22.19
C PHE A 44 -5.79 12.33 22.57
N GLU A 45 -6.20 13.54 22.94
CA GLU A 45 -5.28 14.66 23.25
C GLU A 45 -4.24 14.30 24.32
N SER A 46 -4.61 13.49 25.32
CA SER A 46 -3.71 13.04 26.38
C SER A 46 -2.48 12.31 25.85
N ASP A 47 -2.62 11.53 24.77
CA ASP A 47 -1.61 10.59 24.33
C ASP A 47 -0.99 10.95 22.97
N LEU A 48 -1.72 11.68 22.13
CA LEU A 48 -1.29 12.04 20.78
C LEU A 48 -0.83 13.50 20.66
N THR A 49 -0.87 14.29 21.73
CA THR A 49 -0.31 15.64 21.74
C THR A 49 1.21 15.60 21.59
N GLY A 50 1.75 16.41 20.68
CA GLY A 50 3.19 16.46 20.38
C GLY A 50 3.71 15.34 19.48
N ILE A 51 2.89 14.31 19.19
CA ILE A 51 3.26 13.28 18.22
C ILE A 51 3.19 13.86 16.80
N ASP A 52 4.24 13.62 16.02
CA ASP A 52 4.29 14.03 14.63
C ASP A 52 3.21 13.33 13.79
N LYS A 53 2.55 14.08 12.91
CA LYS A 53 1.43 13.59 12.11
C LYS A 53 1.81 12.42 11.22
N SER A 54 3.04 12.39 10.69
CA SER A 54 3.53 11.31 9.82
C SER A 54 3.65 9.96 10.53
N ARG A 55 3.70 9.97 11.87
CA ARG A 55 3.77 8.76 12.69
C ARG A 55 2.41 8.17 12.99
N ILE A 56 1.31 8.87 12.71
CA ILE A 56 -0.03 8.37 12.96
C ILE A 56 -0.50 7.57 11.73
N SER A 57 -0.92 6.34 11.98
CA SER A 57 -1.43 5.44 10.95
C SER A 57 -2.73 4.79 11.38
N PHE A 58 -3.52 4.32 10.41
CA PHE A 58 -4.84 3.75 10.66
C PHE A 58 -4.94 2.34 10.09
N SER A 59 -5.73 1.48 10.73
CA SER A 59 -6.03 0.14 10.22
C SER A 59 -7.45 -0.30 10.54
N LEU A 60 -7.96 -1.26 9.77
CA LEU A 60 -9.20 -1.99 10.04
C LEU A 60 -8.88 -3.43 10.42
N ASN A 61 -9.70 -4.03 11.27
CA ASN A 61 -9.67 -5.47 11.48
C ASN A 61 -10.61 -6.13 10.47
N VAL A 62 -10.06 -6.98 9.61
CA VAL A 62 -10.81 -7.74 8.63
C VAL A 62 -10.77 -9.23 8.97
N LEU A 63 -11.86 -9.93 8.64
CA LEU A 63 -11.89 -11.38 8.70
C LEU A 63 -11.49 -11.95 7.34
N ALA A 64 -10.28 -12.48 7.23
CA ALA A 64 -9.78 -13.13 6.02
C ALA A 64 -9.49 -14.60 6.33
N ASN A 65 -10.10 -15.53 5.59
CA ASN A 65 -9.93 -16.97 5.76
C ASN A 65 -10.18 -17.47 7.20
N GLY A 66 -11.19 -16.91 7.87
CA GLY A 66 -11.53 -17.26 9.26
C GLY A 66 -10.56 -16.71 10.32
N LYS A 67 -9.54 -15.95 9.92
CA LYS A 67 -8.59 -15.30 10.83
C LYS A 67 -8.80 -13.79 10.81
N GLN A 68 -8.80 -13.17 11.99
CA GLN A 68 -8.74 -11.72 12.09
C GLN A 68 -7.34 -11.22 11.71
N SER A 69 -7.29 -10.24 10.81
CA SER A 69 -6.06 -9.56 10.41
C SER A 69 -6.29 -8.06 10.46
N SER A 70 -5.29 -7.32 10.92
CA SER A 70 -5.26 -5.87 10.76
C SER A 70 -4.77 -5.51 9.36
N VAL A 71 -5.44 -4.57 8.72
CA VAL A 71 -5.11 -4.05 7.37
C VAL A 71 -4.99 -2.54 7.46
N GLY A 72 -3.81 -2.02 7.14
CA GLY A 72 -3.53 -0.59 7.12
C GLY A 72 -4.32 0.14 6.02
N ILE A 73 -4.75 1.37 6.32
CA ILE A 73 -5.41 2.26 5.38
C ILE A 73 -4.38 3.29 4.92
N SER A 74 -4.07 3.31 3.62
CA SER A 74 -3.21 4.35 3.04
C SER A 74 -3.98 5.65 2.81
N SER A 75 -3.26 6.78 2.74
CA SER A 75 -3.86 8.09 2.48
C SER A 75 -4.67 8.14 1.18
N VAL A 76 -4.16 7.50 0.13
CA VAL A 76 -4.83 7.43 -1.19
C VAL A 76 -6.06 6.52 -1.22
N ALA A 77 -6.14 5.53 -0.32
CA ALA A 77 -7.28 4.63 -0.22
C ALA A 77 -8.39 5.18 0.69
N TRP A 78 -8.09 6.21 1.50
CA TRP A 78 -8.94 6.68 2.58
C TRP A 78 -10.39 6.91 2.16
N SER A 79 -10.64 7.81 1.22
CA SER A 79 -12.00 8.18 0.81
C SER A 79 -12.78 6.98 0.23
N LYS A 80 -12.08 6.05 -0.44
CA LYS A 80 -12.70 4.84 -0.95
C LYS A 80 -13.13 3.91 0.20
N ILE A 81 -12.26 3.70 1.19
CA ILE A 81 -12.56 2.88 2.35
C ILE A 81 -13.69 3.49 3.18
N MET A 82 -13.66 4.80 3.46
CA MET A 82 -14.71 5.49 4.23
C MET A 82 -16.11 5.32 3.61
N SER A 83 -16.21 5.30 2.28
CA SER A 83 -17.50 5.10 1.59
C SER A 83 -18.13 3.72 1.76
N HIS A 84 -17.37 2.75 2.29
CA HIS A 84 -17.80 1.36 2.47
C HIS A 84 -17.94 0.96 3.94
N LEU A 85 -17.59 1.83 4.89
CA LEU A 85 -17.68 1.50 6.31
C LEU A 85 -19.13 1.51 6.77
N ALA A 86 -19.44 0.57 7.66
CA ALA A 86 -20.69 0.59 8.40
C ALA A 86 -20.66 1.67 9.48
N ARG A 87 -21.84 2.05 9.97
CA ARG A 87 -21.96 2.92 11.14
C ARG A 87 -21.29 2.26 12.35
N TYR A 88 -20.58 3.05 13.13
CA TYR A 88 -19.83 2.63 14.32
C TYR A 88 -18.65 1.67 14.06
N GLU A 89 -18.27 1.47 12.80
CA GLU A 89 -17.09 0.67 12.44
C GLU A 89 -15.84 1.15 13.19
N ILE A 90 -15.01 0.22 13.65
CA ILE A 90 -13.84 0.52 14.47
C ILE A 90 -12.60 0.64 13.58
N ILE A 91 -12.01 1.83 13.57
CA ILE A 91 -10.69 2.10 13.00
C ILE A 91 -9.67 2.17 14.12
N ASP A 92 -8.65 1.33 14.03
CA ASP A 92 -7.51 1.37 14.93
C ASP A 92 -6.56 2.48 14.54
N VAL A 93 -6.18 3.30 15.52
CA VAL A 93 -5.15 4.32 15.42
C VAL A 93 -3.86 3.74 15.97
N HIS A 94 -2.74 3.97 15.29
CA HIS A 94 -1.41 3.51 15.70
C HIS A 94 -0.39 4.62 15.61
N VAL A 95 0.56 4.62 16.54
CA VAL A 95 1.74 5.51 16.49
C VAL A 95 2.95 4.69 16.10
N GLN A 96 3.51 4.98 14.93
CA GLN A 96 4.74 4.38 14.44
C GLN A 96 5.92 4.84 15.30
N PRO A 97 6.92 3.98 15.54
CA PRO A 97 8.11 4.35 16.30
C PRO A 97 8.90 5.44 15.57
N GLU A 98 9.58 6.29 16.34
CA GLU A 98 10.49 7.30 15.77
C GLU A 98 11.76 6.61 15.30
N ILE A 99 12.03 6.63 13.99
CA ILE A 99 13.26 6.07 13.43
C ILE A 99 14.36 7.12 13.58
N LYS A 100 15.12 7.03 14.67
CA LYS A 100 16.34 7.82 14.85
C LYS A 100 17.49 7.12 14.12
N VAL A 101 17.87 7.63 12.95
CA VAL A 101 19.04 7.13 12.22
C VAL A 101 20.29 7.68 12.92
N PHE A 102 20.89 6.86 13.79
CA PHE A 102 22.16 7.18 14.42
C PHE A 102 23.30 6.62 13.58
N GLY A 103 24.15 7.51 13.05
CA GLY A 103 25.37 7.14 12.33
C GLY A 103 25.41 7.63 10.89
N PRO A 104 26.58 7.54 10.23
CA PRO A 104 26.70 7.86 8.82
C PRO A 104 25.80 6.93 7.99
N PRO A 105 25.27 7.40 6.84
CA PRO A 105 24.53 6.55 5.91
C PRO A 105 25.31 5.28 5.59
N PRO A 106 24.64 4.13 5.35
CA PRO A 106 25.31 2.92 4.92
C PRO A 106 26.24 3.22 3.73
N SER A 107 27.52 2.84 3.86
CA SER A 107 28.46 2.96 2.75
C SER A 107 28.15 1.85 1.75
N TYR A 108 27.44 2.21 0.68
CA TYR A 108 27.19 1.29 -0.42
C TYR A 108 28.47 1.14 -1.25
N ARG A 109 28.96 -0.10 -1.38
CA ARG A 109 30.09 -0.40 -2.26
C ARG A 109 29.64 -0.14 -3.71
N PRO A 110 30.39 0.63 -4.53
CA PRO A 110 30.10 0.75 -5.95
C PRO A 110 30.14 -0.65 -6.57
N CYS A 111 29.06 -1.06 -7.23
CA CYS A 111 29.08 -2.26 -8.08
C CYS A 111 30.06 -2.00 -9.21
N SER A 112 31.22 -2.66 -9.19
CA SER A 112 32.12 -2.71 -10.33
C SER A 112 31.41 -3.47 -11.45
N SER A 113 30.82 -2.76 -12.40
CA SER A 113 30.50 -3.31 -13.71
C SER A 113 31.81 -3.71 -14.36
N THR A 114 32.06 -5.02 -14.47
CA THR A 114 33.12 -5.55 -15.32
C THR A 114 32.76 -5.23 -16.77
N GLU A 115 33.22 -4.08 -17.25
CA GLU A 115 33.32 -3.84 -18.69
C GLU A 115 34.44 -4.74 -19.21
N GLY A 116 34.04 -5.83 -19.88
CA GLY A 116 34.94 -6.68 -20.64
C GLY A 116 35.58 -5.85 -21.75
N ASN A 117 36.82 -5.44 -21.53
CA ASN A 117 37.66 -4.80 -22.52
C ASN A 117 38.44 -5.90 -23.26
N GLU A 118 37.79 -6.57 -24.21
CA GLU A 118 38.47 -7.43 -25.18
C GLU A 118 39.03 -6.54 -26.30
N LYS A 119 40.34 -6.27 -26.20
CA LYS A 119 41.17 -5.82 -27.32
C LYS A 119 41.25 -6.96 -28.33
N GLU A 120 40.61 -6.82 -29.50
CA GLU A 120 41.06 -7.51 -30.71
C GLU A 120 41.28 -6.53 -31.86
N GLN A 121 42.53 -6.53 -32.31
CA GLN A 121 43.12 -5.75 -33.38
C GLN A 121 42.96 -6.53 -34.69
N HIS A 122 41.94 -6.26 -35.50
CA HIS A 122 41.92 -6.79 -36.87
C HIS A 122 41.44 -5.73 -37.86
N SER A 123 42.41 -5.12 -38.54
CA SER A 123 42.24 -4.43 -39.82
C SER A 123 41.78 -5.44 -40.87
N SER A 124 40.74 -5.10 -41.63
CA SER A 124 40.64 -5.19 -43.11
C SER A 124 39.18 -5.39 -43.54
N SER A 125 38.69 -4.34 -44.21
CA SER A 125 37.92 -4.30 -45.47
C SER A 125 36.89 -5.39 -45.84
N HIS A 126 35.86 -4.88 -46.55
CA HIS A 126 34.83 -5.58 -47.34
C HIS A 126 33.62 -6.06 -46.51
N SER A 127 32.40 -6.13 -47.00
CA SER A 127 31.63 -5.60 -48.13
C SER A 127 30.20 -6.11 -47.88
N SER A 128 29.19 -5.39 -48.36
CA SER A 128 27.78 -5.78 -48.57
C SER A 128 27.37 -7.24 -48.31
N SER A 129 26.25 -7.46 -47.61
CA SER A 129 24.93 -7.82 -48.21
C SER A 129 24.00 -8.64 -47.29
N ALA A 130 22.72 -8.25 -47.34
CA ALA A 130 21.50 -9.05 -47.36
C ALA A 130 21.19 -10.16 -46.31
N LEU A 131 20.04 -9.94 -45.64
CA LEU A 131 18.90 -10.85 -45.41
C LEU A 131 19.14 -12.28 -44.87
N HIS A 132 18.51 -12.60 -43.73
CA HIS A 132 17.38 -13.55 -43.63
C HIS A 132 17.06 -13.96 -42.18
N SER A 133 15.77 -13.84 -41.80
CA SER A 133 14.99 -14.91 -41.12
C SER A 133 15.31 -15.23 -39.63
N LEU A 134 14.44 -15.68 -38.72
CA LEU A 134 13.01 -15.99 -38.64
C LEU A 134 12.66 -16.13 -37.12
N ILE A 135 11.55 -15.50 -36.71
CA ILE A 135 10.46 -15.95 -35.81
C ILE A 135 10.73 -16.50 -34.36
N PRO A 136 9.94 -16.05 -33.34
CA PRO A 136 9.95 -16.57 -31.98
C PRO A 136 9.08 -17.83 -31.78
N ARG A 137 9.57 -18.82 -31.02
CA ARG A 137 8.79 -20.00 -30.62
C ARG A 137 8.01 -19.77 -29.32
N ARG A 138 6.68 -19.75 -29.44
CA ARG A 138 5.72 -20.12 -28.38
C ARG A 138 5.75 -21.64 -28.19
N LEU A 139 5.66 -22.12 -26.95
CA LEU A 139 5.34 -23.52 -26.65
C LEU A 139 4.14 -23.57 -25.68
N PHE A 140 3.13 -24.36 -26.05
CA PHE A 140 1.93 -24.66 -25.28
C PHE A 140 1.79 -26.19 -25.17
N GLN A 141 1.12 -26.63 -24.08
CA GLN A 141 0.52 -27.95 -23.82
C GLN A 141 1.49 -29.05 -23.37
N ARG A 142 1.14 -29.94 -22.40
CA ARG A 142 -0.03 -30.83 -22.45
C ARG A 142 -0.29 -31.54 -21.09
N LEU A 143 -1.57 -31.86 -20.86
CA LEU A 143 -2.14 -32.73 -19.82
C LEU A 143 -1.51 -34.14 -19.75
N GLY A 144 -1.57 -34.76 -18.56
CA GLY A 144 -1.41 -36.19 -18.37
C GLY A 144 -2.10 -36.68 -17.09
N ALA A 145 -3.12 -37.53 -17.30
CA ALA A 145 -3.77 -38.53 -16.44
C ALA A 145 -4.23 -38.16 -15.02
#